data_AF-A0A8B6M1K7-F1
#
_entry.id   AF-A0A8B6M1K7-F1
#
_cell.length_a   1.000
_cell.length_b   1.000
_cell.length_c   1.000
_cell.angle_alpha   90.00
_cell.angle_beta   90.00
_cell.angle_gamma   90.00
#
_symmetry.space_group_name_H-M   'P 1'
#
loop_
_entity.id
_entity.type
_entity.pdbx_description
1 polymer ?
#
loop_
_entity_poly.entity_id
_entity_poly.type
_entity_poly.pdbx_seq_one_letter_code
_entity_poly.pdbx_strand_id
1 'polypeptide(L)'
;MDHPRNNAPPSADRLHAPIARLLRPLVRLFIRSGMTFPGLVDLLRELYVNVAEYDFALPDKEQTDSRVSLLTGIHRKEVRRLRGAGAPISATPAAVSRASRIIARWLAAPEFTDSEGRPLALARAADQGCAEPSFEALVASVTRDVRPRAVLDEWLDRKLVEIDADGRIVLAESAFVPQGGSDQQLYYFGRNLHDHVAAAVANVLGEGPRFLERAVHYDGLSDGLAESLEKRSREIAVAALQEANREAHAACAQDPGGRHRWIMGVYIYRDEDASAEDAPQIEARGDKAS
;
A
#
# COMPACT_ATOMS: atom_id res chain seq x y z
N MET A 1 -17.51 8.08 -34.61
CA MET A 1 -17.42 6.63 -34.89
C MET A 1 -16.80 6.00 -33.67
N ASP A 2 -17.59 5.28 -32.88
CA ASP A 2 -17.08 4.53 -31.73
C ASP A 2 -16.37 3.29 -32.28
N HIS A 3 -15.03 3.25 -32.19
CA HIS A 3 -14.31 2.02 -32.47
C HIS A 3 -14.70 0.98 -31.41
N PRO A 4 -15.08 -0.25 -31.79
CA PRO A 4 -15.36 -1.29 -30.82
C PRO A 4 -14.10 -1.48 -29.98
N ARG A 5 -14.19 -1.15 -28.68
CA ARG A 5 -13.09 -1.35 -27.74
C ARG A 5 -12.77 -2.83 -27.74
N ASN A 6 -11.59 -3.20 -28.23
CA ASN A 6 -11.11 -4.56 -28.14
C ASN A 6 -10.85 -4.87 -26.66
N ASN A 7 -11.85 -5.48 -26.00
CA ASN A 7 -11.82 -5.83 -24.58
C ASN A 7 -11.12 -7.17 -24.32
N ALA A 8 -10.36 -7.69 -25.30
CA ALA A 8 -9.60 -8.92 -25.14
C ALA A 8 -8.35 -8.66 -24.28
N PRO A 9 -8.01 -9.56 -23.33
CA PRO A 9 -6.81 -9.42 -22.52
C PRO A 9 -5.55 -9.45 -23.41
N PRO A 10 -4.45 -8.79 -23.00
CA PRO A 10 -3.20 -8.82 -23.75
C PRO A 10 -2.66 -10.26 -23.84
N SER A 11 -1.97 -10.57 -24.93
CA SER A 11 -1.27 -11.85 -25.07
C SER A 11 -0.12 -11.98 -24.07
N ALA A 12 0.22 -13.21 -23.68
CA ALA A 12 1.29 -13.50 -22.73
C ALA A 12 2.63 -12.88 -23.14
N ASP A 13 2.99 -12.94 -24.43
CA ASP A 13 4.25 -12.38 -24.93
C ASP A 13 4.37 -10.87 -24.70
N ARG A 14 3.24 -10.14 -24.77
CA ARG A 14 3.20 -8.69 -24.53
C ARG A 14 3.35 -8.34 -23.05
N LEU A 15 3.16 -9.31 -22.15
CA LEU A 15 3.34 -9.13 -20.71
C LEU A 15 4.80 -9.33 -20.27
N HIS A 16 5.65 -9.98 -21.08
CA HIS A 16 7.00 -10.35 -20.67
C HIS A 16 7.82 -9.14 -20.18
N ALA A 17 7.94 -8.08 -21.00
CA ALA A 17 8.76 -6.92 -20.64
C ALA A 17 8.19 -6.11 -19.44
N PRO A 18 6.89 -5.77 -19.38
CA PRO A 18 6.29 -5.12 -18.21
C PRO A 18 6.44 -5.94 -16.92
N ILE A 19 6.18 -7.25 -16.97
CA ILE A 19 6.29 -8.12 -15.80
C ILE A 19 7.76 -8.25 -15.36
N ALA A 20 8.71 -8.35 -16.28
CA ALA A 20 10.13 -8.36 -15.93
C ALA A 20 10.55 -7.07 -15.21
N ARG A 21 10.04 -5.90 -15.64
CA ARG A 21 10.27 -4.62 -14.96
C ARG A 21 9.68 -4.61 -13.55
N LEU A 22 8.45 -5.10 -13.37
CA LEU A 22 7.76 -5.16 -12.07
C LEU A 22 8.43 -6.16 -11.11
N LEU A 23 8.86 -7.32 -11.61
CA LEU A 23 9.46 -8.38 -10.79
C LEU A 23 10.89 -8.03 -10.35
N ARG A 24 11.63 -7.21 -11.09
CA ARG A 24 13.04 -6.87 -10.76
C ARG A 24 13.24 -6.38 -9.31
N PRO A 25 12.52 -5.35 -8.80
CA PRO A 25 12.66 -4.92 -7.41
C PRO A 25 12.25 -6.01 -6.40
N LEU A 26 11.25 -6.84 -6.73
CA LEU A 26 10.84 -7.97 -5.89
C LEU A 26 11.91 -9.05 -5.82
N VAL A 27 12.51 -9.42 -6.96
CA VAL A 27 13.62 -10.39 -7.01
C VAL A 27 14.82 -9.88 -6.22
N ARG A 28 15.13 -8.58 -6.27
CA ARG A 28 16.17 -7.98 -5.42
C ARG A 28 15.85 -8.15 -3.93
N LEU A 29 14.59 -7.93 -3.52
CA LEU A 29 14.14 -8.16 -2.15
C LEU A 29 14.27 -9.65 -1.77
N PHE A 30 13.82 -10.57 -2.62
CA PHE A 30 13.88 -12.02 -2.39
C PHE A 30 15.31 -12.50 -2.19
N ILE A 31 16.23 -12.08 -3.05
CA ILE A 31 17.65 -12.44 -2.92
C ILE A 31 18.22 -11.90 -1.61
N ARG A 32 17.93 -10.64 -1.27
CA ARG A 32 18.40 -10.03 0.00
C ARG A 32 17.80 -10.69 1.24
N SER A 33 16.58 -11.23 1.16
CA SER A 33 15.91 -11.91 2.27
C SER A 33 16.21 -13.42 2.34
N GLY A 34 17.01 -13.96 1.41
CA GLY A 34 17.34 -15.39 1.36
C GLY A 34 16.26 -16.28 0.76
N MET A 35 15.21 -15.72 0.15
CA MET A 35 14.24 -16.49 -0.63
C MET A 35 14.91 -17.01 -1.91
N THR A 36 14.96 -18.33 -2.03
CA THR A 36 15.58 -19.00 -3.18
C THR A 36 14.61 -19.05 -4.37
N PHE A 37 15.16 -19.18 -5.59
CA PHE A 37 14.34 -19.34 -6.80
C PHE A 37 13.37 -20.53 -6.71
N PRO A 38 13.77 -21.74 -6.24
CA PRO A 38 12.81 -22.81 -5.99
C PRO A 38 11.68 -22.44 -5.03
N GLY A 39 11.99 -21.74 -3.93
CA GLY A 39 10.98 -21.28 -2.97
C GLY A 39 9.97 -20.30 -3.59
N LEU A 40 10.44 -19.39 -4.44
CA LEU A 40 9.55 -18.51 -5.21
C LEU A 40 8.69 -19.29 -6.21
N VAL A 41 9.26 -20.28 -6.89
CA VAL A 41 8.52 -21.11 -7.85
C VAL A 41 7.43 -21.92 -7.14
N ASP A 42 7.68 -22.45 -5.95
CA ASP A 42 6.67 -23.15 -5.15
C ASP A 42 5.51 -22.23 -4.76
N LEU A 43 5.82 -21.02 -4.28
CA LEU A 43 4.81 -19.99 -4.00
C LEU A 43 3.98 -19.64 -5.25
N LEU A 44 4.63 -19.47 -6.40
CA LEU A 44 3.94 -19.18 -7.65
C LEU A 44 3.07 -20.36 -8.11
N ARG A 45 3.50 -21.62 -7.94
CA ARG A 45 2.68 -22.79 -8.26
C ARG A 45 1.40 -22.81 -7.43
N GLU A 46 1.52 -22.55 -6.13
CA GLU A 46 0.37 -22.42 -5.22
C GLU A 46 -0.59 -21.32 -5.69
N LEU A 47 -0.07 -20.12 -5.99
CA LEU A 47 -0.88 -19.00 -6.47
C LEU A 47 -1.56 -19.30 -7.81
N TYR A 48 -0.86 -19.92 -8.77
CA TYR A 48 -1.43 -20.29 -10.07
C TYR A 48 -2.59 -21.28 -9.91
N VAL A 49 -2.43 -22.32 -9.07
CA VAL A 49 -3.50 -23.28 -8.79
C VAL A 49 -4.68 -22.59 -8.11
N ASN A 50 -4.42 -21.74 -7.12
CA ASN A 50 -5.45 -21.04 -6.37
C ASN A 50 -6.28 -20.10 -7.25
N VAL A 51 -5.63 -19.23 -8.03
CA VAL A 51 -6.30 -18.30 -8.95
C VAL A 51 -7.09 -19.07 -10.02
N ALA A 52 -6.53 -20.14 -10.59
CA ALA A 52 -7.25 -20.94 -11.57
C ALA A 52 -8.47 -21.67 -10.98
N GLU A 53 -8.40 -22.06 -9.71
CA GLU A 53 -9.49 -22.73 -9.00
C GLU A 53 -10.63 -21.78 -8.64
N TYR A 54 -10.33 -20.58 -8.14
CA TYR A 54 -11.34 -19.66 -7.60
C TYR A 54 -11.78 -18.58 -8.59
N ASP A 55 -10.85 -17.98 -9.33
CA ASP A 55 -11.14 -16.81 -10.17
C ASP A 55 -11.56 -17.21 -11.60
N PHE A 56 -11.15 -18.39 -12.05
CA PHE A 56 -11.51 -18.97 -13.36
C PHE A 56 -12.56 -20.09 -13.27
N ALA A 57 -13.24 -20.17 -12.12
CA ALA A 57 -14.35 -21.06 -11.91
C ALA A 57 -15.49 -20.75 -12.89
N LEU A 58 -16.01 -21.78 -13.54
CA LEU A 58 -17.21 -21.64 -14.38
C LEU A 58 -18.46 -21.76 -13.50
N PRO A 59 -19.48 -20.92 -13.74
CA PRO A 59 -20.78 -21.07 -13.08
C PRO A 59 -21.29 -22.52 -13.25
N ASP A 60 -21.73 -23.12 -12.14
CA ASP A 60 -22.34 -24.45 -12.08
C ASP A 60 -21.45 -25.64 -12.51
N LYS A 61 -20.12 -25.47 -12.54
CA LYS A 61 -19.18 -26.58 -12.83
C LYS A 61 -18.05 -26.65 -11.81
N GLU A 62 -17.87 -27.83 -11.21
CA GLU A 62 -16.69 -28.11 -10.40
C GLU A 62 -15.42 -27.93 -11.23
N GLN A 63 -14.46 -27.19 -10.68
CA GLN A 63 -13.11 -27.16 -11.23
C GLN A 63 -12.45 -28.51 -10.98
N THR A 64 -12.17 -29.25 -12.05
CA THR A 64 -11.46 -30.53 -11.98
C THR A 64 -9.95 -30.32 -12.03
N ASP A 65 -9.17 -31.24 -11.46
CA ASP A 65 -7.70 -31.19 -11.50
C ASP A 65 -7.16 -31.08 -12.93
N SER A 66 -7.81 -31.77 -13.89
CA SER A 66 -7.46 -31.73 -15.32
C SER A 66 -7.66 -30.33 -15.91
N ARG A 67 -8.72 -29.61 -15.51
CA ARG A 67 -8.97 -28.26 -15.98
C ARG A 67 -7.98 -27.26 -15.41
N VAL A 68 -7.72 -27.33 -14.11
CA VAL A 68 -6.73 -26.46 -13.45
C VAL A 68 -5.34 -26.73 -14.05
N SER A 69 -4.99 -27.99 -14.31
CA SER A 69 -3.76 -28.36 -14.99
C SER A 69 -3.67 -27.77 -16.41
N LEU A 70 -4.77 -27.79 -17.17
CA LEU A 70 -4.85 -27.19 -18.51
C LEU A 70 -4.66 -25.66 -18.48
N LEU A 71 -5.28 -24.97 -17.51
CA LEU A 71 -5.19 -23.50 -17.38
C LEU A 71 -3.81 -23.03 -16.94
N THR A 72 -3.19 -23.77 -16.01
CA THR A 72 -1.94 -23.35 -15.35
C THR A 72 -0.69 -23.93 -16.00
N GLY A 73 -0.82 -25.01 -16.78
CA GLY A 73 0.30 -25.82 -17.24
C GLY A 73 0.97 -26.66 -16.14
N ILE A 74 0.47 -26.61 -14.89
CA ILE A 74 1.00 -27.38 -13.77
C ILE A 74 0.48 -28.81 -13.84
N HIS A 75 1.35 -29.80 -13.65
CA HIS A 75 0.98 -31.21 -13.78
C HIS A 75 -0.10 -31.62 -12.77
N ARG A 76 -1.10 -32.40 -13.20
CA ARG A 76 -2.26 -32.82 -12.39
C ARG A 76 -1.95 -33.35 -10.98
N LYS A 77 -0.85 -34.10 -10.81
CA LYS A 77 -0.44 -34.63 -9.48
C LYS A 77 -0.08 -33.51 -8.52
N GLU A 78 0.55 -32.47 -9.04
CA GLU A 78 0.96 -31.29 -8.28
C GLU A 78 -0.25 -30.42 -7.96
N VAL A 79 -1.14 -30.21 -8.93
CA VAL A 79 -2.45 -29.57 -8.69
C VAL A 79 -3.18 -30.26 -7.53
N ARG A 80 -3.34 -31.59 -7.58
CA ARG A 80 -4.00 -32.36 -6.51
C ARG A 80 -3.32 -32.21 -5.15
N ARG A 81 -1.99 -32.09 -5.11
CA ARG A 81 -1.23 -31.85 -3.88
C ARG A 81 -1.53 -30.48 -3.30
N LEU A 82 -1.70 -29.46 -4.14
CA LEU A 82 -1.84 -28.07 -3.75
C LEU A 82 -3.30 -27.67 -3.42
N ARG A 83 -4.31 -28.31 -4.04
CA ARG A 83 -5.75 -28.02 -3.89
C ARG A 83 -6.38 -28.30 -2.51
N GLY A 84 -5.57 -28.63 -1.49
CA GLY A 84 -6.01 -28.87 -0.12
C GLY A 84 -5.36 -27.97 0.94
N ALA A 85 -4.46 -27.07 0.54
CA ALA A 85 -3.70 -26.22 1.46
C ALA A 85 -4.47 -24.97 1.95
N GLY A 86 -5.66 -24.70 1.38
CA GLY A 86 -6.56 -23.60 1.77
C GLY A 86 -6.16 -22.23 1.21
N ALA A 87 -7.16 -21.35 1.02
CA ALA A 87 -6.98 -19.91 0.81
C ALA A 87 -7.70 -19.13 1.93
N PRO A 88 -7.33 -17.87 2.27
CA PRO A 88 -6.34 -16.99 1.63
C PRO A 88 -5.22 -16.51 2.59
N ILE A 89 -4.04 -16.15 2.03
CA ILE A 89 -2.98 -15.47 2.79
C ILE A 89 -3.36 -13.99 2.91
N SER A 90 -4.17 -13.66 3.91
CA SER A 90 -4.21 -12.30 4.47
C SER A 90 -4.79 -12.33 5.88
N ALA A 91 -4.06 -12.93 6.81
CA ALA A 91 -4.29 -12.67 8.22
C ALA A 91 -3.56 -11.36 8.56
N THR A 92 -4.28 -10.23 8.56
CA THR A 92 -3.74 -9.00 9.15
C THR A 92 -3.38 -9.29 10.61
N PRO A 93 -2.12 -9.09 11.06
CA PRO A 93 -1.81 -9.19 12.47
C PRO A 93 -2.70 -8.21 13.24
N ALA A 94 -3.43 -8.68 14.24
CA ALA A 94 -4.40 -7.85 14.98
C ALA A 94 -3.77 -6.58 15.57
N ALA A 95 -2.49 -6.64 15.95
CA ALA A 95 -1.71 -5.50 16.41
C ALA A 95 -1.56 -4.42 15.32
N VAL A 96 -1.22 -4.80 14.09
CA VAL A 96 -1.06 -3.87 12.96
C VAL A 96 -2.40 -3.24 12.59
N SER A 97 -3.48 -4.03 12.54
CA SER A 97 -4.84 -3.50 12.31
C SER A 97 -5.24 -2.45 13.36
N ARG A 98 -5.00 -2.74 14.65
CA ARG A 98 -5.34 -1.82 15.74
C ARG A 98 -4.54 -0.54 15.68
N ALA A 99 -3.20 -0.63 15.54
CA ALA A 99 -2.36 0.56 15.53
C ALA A 99 -2.78 1.54 14.43
N SER A 100 -3.09 1.00 13.26
CA SER A 100 -3.55 1.74 12.09
C SER A 100 -4.90 2.42 12.31
N ARG A 101 -5.85 1.75 12.99
CA ARG A 101 -7.15 2.34 13.35
C ARG A 101 -7.00 3.48 14.37
N ILE A 102 -6.08 3.34 15.32
CA ILE A 102 -5.79 4.39 16.33
C ILE A 102 -5.20 5.62 15.64
N ILE A 103 -4.19 5.44 14.78
CA ILE A 103 -3.58 6.54 14.00
C ILE A 103 -4.63 7.20 13.09
N ALA A 104 -5.40 6.40 12.34
CA ALA A 104 -6.43 6.92 11.44
C ALA A 104 -7.48 7.75 12.17
N ARG A 105 -7.87 7.34 13.39
CA ARG A 105 -8.80 8.13 14.22
C ARG A 105 -8.16 9.41 14.73
N TRP A 106 -6.91 9.37 15.21
CA TRP A 106 -6.19 10.57 15.67
C TRP A 106 -6.11 11.62 14.55
N LEU A 107 -5.96 11.19 13.30
CA LEU A 107 -5.84 12.08 12.14
C LEU A 107 -7.17 12.59 11.57
N ALA A 108 -8.31 12.10 12.06
CA ALA A 108 -9.61 12.40 11.45
C ALA A 108 -10.66 12.92 12.44
N ALA A 109 -10.62 12.46 13.68
CA ALA A 109 -11.68 12.76 14.64
C ALA A 109 -11.49 14.18 15.20
N PRO A 110 -12.52 15.06 15.13
CA PRO A 110 -12.40 16.46 15.55
C PRO A 110 -11.91 16.66 16.98
N GLU A 111 -12.20 15.71 17.88
CA GLU A 111 -11.71 15.75 19.25
C GLU A 111 -10.18 15.57 19.38
N PHE A 112 -9.49 15.06 18.35
CA PHE A 112 -8.05 14.81 18.35
C PHE A 112 -7.28 15.60 17.29
N THR A 113 -7.93 16.54 16.60
CA THR A 113 -7.32 17.37 15.55
C THR A 113 -7.53 18.87 15.78
N ASP A 114 -6.61 19.70 15.31
CA ASP A 114 -6.77 21.17 15.30
C ASP A 114 -7.72 21.65 14.17
N SER A 115 -7.93 22.97 14.09
CA SER A 115 -8.76 23.60 13.04
C SER A 115 -8.27 23.37 11.62
N GLU A 116 -6.98 23.04 11.44
CA GLU A 116 -6.39 22.72 10.15
C GLU A 116 -6.43 21.21 9.85
N GLY A 117 -6.90 20.38 10.80
CA GLY A 117 -6.95 18.93 10.67
C GLY A 117 -5.64 18.21 10.99
N ARG A 118 -4.70 18.89 11.65
CA ARG A 118 -3.47 18.26 12.11
C ARG A 118 -3.71 17.59 13.46
N PRO A 119 -3.07 16.44 13.74
CA PRO A 119 -3.25 15.75 15.00
C PRO A 119 -2.77 16.61 16.18
N LEU A 120 -3.59 16.70 17.22
CA LEU A 120 -3.24 17.40 18.46
C LEU A 120 -2.19 16.63 19.25
N ALA A 121 -1.33 17.35 19.97
CA ALA A 121 -0.51 16.78 21.04
C ALA A 121 -1.40 16.41 22.23
N LEU A 122 -1.46 15.12 22.56
CA LEU A 122 -2.42 14.58 23.53
C LEU A 122 -1.82 14.46 24.93
N ALA A 123 -2.59 14.78 25.96
CA ALA A 123 -2.24 14.40 27.32
C ALA A 123 -2.20 12.86 27.46
N ARG A 124 -1.42 12.32 28.41
CA ARG A 124 -1.37 10.87 28.62
C ARG A 124 -2.74 10.32 29.05
N ALA A 125 -3.36 10.96 30.03
CA ALA A 125 -4.67 10.64 30.57
C ALA A 125 -5.51 11.91 30.64
N ALA A 126 -6.84 11.77 30.62
CA ALA A 126 -7.73 12.89 30.87
C ALA A 126 -7.65 13.28 32.35
N ASP A 127 -7.47 14.55 32.64
CA ASP A 127 -7.48 15.04 34.01
C ASP A 127 -8.92 15.07 34.54
N GLN A 128 -9.12 14.70 35.82
CA GLN A 128 -10.47 14.66 36.40
C GLN A 128 -11.05 16.08 36.51
N GLY A 129 -11.89 16.44 35.54
CA GLY A 129 -12.56 17.74 35.47
C GLY A 129 -12.17 18.62 34.27
N CYS A 130 -11.20 18.20 33.45
CA CYS A 130 -10.87 18.88 32.21
C CYS A 130 -11.24 18.01 31.00
N ALA A 131 -12.01 18.57 30.06
CA ALA A 131 -12.39 17.90 28.81
C ALA A 131 -11.24 17.92 27.77
N GLU A 132 -9.99 17.77 28.22
CA GLU A 132 -8.83 17.79 27.34
C GLU A 132 -8.68 16.42 26.65
N PRO A 133 -8.44 16.38 25.33
CA PRO A 133 -8.21 15.13 24.64
C PRO A 133 -6.93 14.44 25.13
N SER A 134 -7.04 13.12 25.33
CA SER A 134 -5.95 12.29 25.86
C SER A 134 -5.73 11.05 25.02
N PHE A 135 -4.50 10.52 25.11
CA PHE A 135 -4.12 9.28 24.45
C PHE A 135 -4.93 8.09 24.98
N GLU A 136 -5.23 8.06 26.27
CA GLU A 136 -6.14 7.08 26.86
C GLU A 136 -7.53 7.10 26.21
N ALA A 137 -8.12 8.29 26.04
CA ALA A 137 -9.42 8.43 25.38
C ALA A 137 -9.36 8.00 23.91
N LEU A 138 -8.29 8.37 23.19
CA LEU A 138 -8.06 7.95 21.81
C LEU A 138 -8.02 6.42 21.69
N VAL A 139 -7.19 5.74 22.49
CA VAL A 139 -7.08 4.27 22.44
C VAL A 139 -8.41 3.61 22.82
N ALA A 140 -9.05 4.07 23.90
CA ALA A 140 -10.30 3.51 24.41
C ALA A 140 -11.46 3.67 23.42
N SER A 141 -11.44 4.71 22.58
CA SER A 141 -12.43 4.92 21.51
C SER A 141 -12.30 3.93 20.34
N VAL A 142 -11.16 3.24 20.21
CA VAL A 142 -10.90 2.29 19.12
C VAL A 142 -10.96 0.84 19.57
N THR A 143 -10.47 0.53 20.77
CA THR A 143 -10.41 -0.84 21.32
C THR A 143 -10.45 -0.84 22.85
N ARG A 144 -11.00 -1.91 23.42
CA ARG A 144 -10.97 -2.19 24.87
C ARG A 144 -10.07 -3.38 25.24
N ASP A 145 -9.43 -3.98 24.24
CA ASP A 145 -8.70 -5.25 24.40
C ASP A 145 -7.27 -5.05 24.90
N VAL A 146 -6.77 -3.82 24.85
CA VAL A 146 -5.40 -3.46 25.24
C VAL A 146 -5.41 -2.23 26.14
N ARG A 147 -4.52 -2.19 27.12
CA ARG A 147 -4.37 -1.03 28.01
C ARG A 147 -3.66 0.10 27.27
N PRO A 148 -4.14 1.36 27.32
CA PRO A 148 -3.50 2.48 26.62
C PRO A 148 -2.03 2.67 26.98
N ARG A 149 -1.65 2.43 28.24
CA ARG A 149 -0.25 2.48 28.66
C ARG A 149 0.64 1.50 27.90
N ALA A 150 0.18 0.26 27.69
CA ALA A 150 0.95 -0.73 26.95
C ALA A 150 1.11 -0.33 25.47
N VAL A 151 0.07 0.26 24.88
CA VAL A 151 0.13 0.81 23.52
C VAL A 151 1.14 1.94 23.44
N LEU A 152 1.13 2.86 24.40
CA LEU A 152 2.05 3.99 24.44
C LEU A 152 3.51 3.55 24.62
N ASP A 153 3.77 2.60 25.54
CA ASP A 153 5.11 2.08 25.78
C ASP A 153 5.67 1.40 24.51
N GLU A 154 4.85 0.61 23.81
CA GLU A 154 5.22 0.02 22.51
C GLU A 154 5.47 1.10 21.44
N TRP A 155 4.61 2.11 21.36
CA TRP A 155 4.71 3.15 20.34
C TRP A 155 5.91 4.06 20.52
N LEU A 156 6.33 4.33 21.77
CA LEU A 156 7.56 5.06 22.06
C LEU A 156 8.79 4.25 21.64
N ASP A 157 8.83 2.96 21.99
CA ASP A 157 9.92 2.06 21.58
C ASP A 157 10.08 1.99 20.05
N ARG A 158 8.94 1.92 19.35
CA ARG A 158 8.89 1.86 17.89
C ARG A 158 9.00 3.23 17.21
N LYS A 159 9.09 4.32 17.99
CA LYS A 159 9.15 5.71 17.54
C LYS A 159 7.95 6.11 16.66
N LEU A 160 6.77 5.60 16.96
CA LEU A 160 5.52 6.03 16.32
C LEU A 160 4.98 7.30 16.99
N VAL A 161 5.35 7.53 18.25
CA VAL A 161 5.06 8.75 18.98
C VAL A 161 6.30 9.22 19.72
N GLU A 162 6.30 10.49 20.06
CA GLU A 162 7.29 11.13 20.91
C GLU A 162 6.59 11.83 22.07
N ILE A 163 7.34 12.09 23.15
CA ILE A 163 6.88 12.94 24.24
C ILE A 163 7.58 14.28 24.06
N ASP A 164 6.80 15.35 23.93
CA ASP A 164 7.34 16.70 23.80
C ASP A 164 7.82 17.26 25.15
N ALA A 165 8.35 18.49 25.11
CA ALA A 165 8.86 19.16 26.31
C ALA A 165 7.79 19.40 27.39
N ASP A 166 6.52 19.45 27.00
CA ASP A 166 5.37 19.64 27.88
C ASP A 166 4.79 18.31 28.39
N GLY A 167 5.44 17.18 28.08
CA GLY A 167 5.00 15.86 28.49
C GLY A 167 3.80 15.33 27.69
N ARG A 168 3.45 15.96 26.57
CA ARG A 168 2.36 15.53 25.69
C ARG A 168 2.86 14.54 24.66
N ILE A 169 1.96 13.68 24.22
CA ILE A 169 2.23 12.62 23.25
C ILE A 169 1.94 13.18 21.86
N VAL A 170 2.96 13.20 21.01
CA VAL A 170 2.90 13.73 19.65
C VAL A 170 3.07 12.57 18.67
N LEU A 171 2.25 12.55 17.63
CA LEU A 171 2.38 11.57 16.55
C LEU A 171 3.62 11.89 15.70
N ALA A 172 4.56 10.95 15.61
CA ALA A 172 5.79 11.14 14.86
C ALA A 172 5.57 10.98 13.34
N GLU A 173 6.40 11.59 12.50
CA GLU A 173 6.36 11.36 11.04
C GLU A 173 6.64 9.88 10.67
N SER A 174 7.44 9.18 11.49
CA SER A 174 7.67 7.74 11.40
C SER A 174 6.42 6.89 11.65
N ALA A 175 5.36 7.45 12.24
CA ALA A 175 4.06 6.77 12.33
C ALA A 175 3.47 6.44 10.94
N PHE A 176 3.85 7.22 9.93
CA PHE A 176 3.43 7.07 8.55
C PHE A 176 4.39 6.19 7.73
N VAL A 177 5.62 5.97 8.21
CA VAL A 177 6.66 5.22 7.49
C VAL A 177 7.27 4.16 8.42
N PRO A 178 6.81 2.90 8.33
CA PRO A 178 7.34 1.82 9.16
C PRO A 178 8.85 1.61 8.98
N GLN A 179 9.54 1.27 10.07
CA GLN A 179 10.97 0.95 10.04
C GLN A 179 11.27 -0.20 9.07
N GLY A 180 12.44 -0.13 8.42
CA GLY A 180 12.92 -1.10 7.44
C GLY A 180 12.89 -2.55 7.96
N GLY A 181 12.21 -3.45 7.24
CA GLY A 181 12.13 -4.87 7.53
C GLY A 181 11.17 -5.28 8.66
N SER A 182 10.47 -4.33 9.29
CA SER A 182 9.50 -4.65 10.36
C SER A 182 8.25 -5.37 9.84
N ASP A 183 7.59 -6.17 10.68
CA ASP A 183 6.32 -6.85 10.33
C ASP A 183 5.24 -5.87 9.85
N GLN A 184 5.19 -4.67 10.43
CA GLN A 184 4.30 -3.60 9.98
C GLN A 184 4.66 -3.11 8.57
N GLN A 185 5.96 -2.97 8.26
CA GLN A 185 6.40 -2.59 6.93
C GLN A 185 6.03 -3.67 5.92
N LEU A 186 6.28 -4.94 6.22
CA LEU A 186 5.95 -6.06 5.34
C LEU A 186 4.45 -6.21 5.13
N TYR A 187 3.64 -5.98 6.16
CA TYR A 187 2.18 -5.96 6.05
C TYR A 187 1.71 -4.87 5.06
N TYR A 188 2.17 -3.63 5.23
CA TYR A 188 1.78 -2.53 4.35
C TYR A 188 2.38 -2.62 2.96
N PHE A 189 3.59 -3.16 2.84
CA PHE A 189 4.22 -3.52 1.58
C PHE A 189 3.31 -4.47 0.79
N GLY A 190 2.89 -5.58 1.41
CA GLY A 190 2.00 -6.54 0.77
C GLY A 190 0.64 -5.93 0.44
N ARG A 191 0.01 -5.23 1.39
CA ARG A 191 -1.32 -4.63 1.21
C ARG A 191 -1.36 -3.56 0.13
N ASN A 192 -0.49 -2.54 0.22
CA ASN A 192 -0.53 -1.40 -0.67
C ASN A 192 -0.11 -1.79 -2.09
N LEU A 193 0.94 -2.63 -2.22
CA LEU A 193 1.39 -3.08 -3.53
C LEU A 193 0.36 -4.01 -4.18
N HIS A 194 -0.28 -4.91 -3.41
CA HIS A 194 -1.38 -5.73 -3.90
C HIS A 194 -2.52 -4.86 -4.45
N ASP A 195 -2.99 -3.88 -3.70
CA ASP A 195 -4.12 -3.04 -4.13
C ASP A 195 -3.81 -2.23 -5.39
N HIS A 196 -2.60 -1.70 -5.48
CA HIS A 196 -2.14 -1.01 -6.69
C HIS A 196 -2.12 -1.98 -7.88
N VAL A 197 -1.48 -3.14 -7.73
CA VAL A 197 -1.40 -4.15 -8.79
C VAL A 197 -2.81 -4.61 -9.20
N ALA A 198 -3.72 -4.85 -8.26
CA ALA A 198 -5.09 -5.25 -8.55
C ALA A 198 -5.84 -4.17 -9.35
N ALA A 199 -5.74 -2.90 -8.95
CA ALA A 199 -6.33 -1.78 -9.69
C ALA A 199 -5.75 -1.66 -11.12
N ALA A 200 -4.43 -1.81 -11.26
CA ALA A 200 -3.75 -1.78 -12.56
C ALA A 200 -4.13 -2.96 -13.45
N VAL A 201 -4.23 -4.18 -12.89
CA VAL A 201 -4.65 -5.39 -13.60
C VAL A 201 -6.10 -5.28 -14.08
N ALA A 202 -7.04 -4.87 -13.23
CA ALA A 202 -8.44 -4.65 -13.62
C ALA A 202 -8.54 -3.63 -14.76
N ASN A 203 -7.75 -2.56 -14.70
CA ASN A 203 -7.64 -1.57 -15.77
C ASN A 203 -7.10 -2.14 -17.10
N VAL A 204 -6.16 -3.10 -17.05
CA VAL A 204 -5.61 -3.80 -18.23
C VAL A 204 -6.60 -4.82 -18.80
N LEU A 205 -7.32 -5.53 -17.93
CA LEU A 205 -8.34 -6.52 -18.31
C LEU A 205 -9.64 -5.87 -18.81
N GLY A 206 -9.78 -4.55 -18.66
CA GLY A 206 -10.96 -3.80 -19.13
C GLY A 206 -12.19 -4.01 -18.25
N GLU A 207 -11.98 -4.41 -16.99
CA GLU A 207 -13.03 -4.50 -15.98
C GLU A 207 -13.46 -3.08 -15.58
N GLY A 208 -14.77 -2.78 -15.68
CA GLY A 208 -15.32 -1.46 -15.42
C GLY A 208 -15.99 -1.35 -14.05
N PRO A 209 -16.06 -0.14 -13.45
CA PRO A 209 -15.42 1.11 -13.88
C PRO A 209 -13.90 1.08 -13.67
N ARG A 210 -13.15 1.84 -14.49
CA ARG A 210 -11.70 1.91 -14.39
C ARG A 210 -11.28 2.55 -13.06
N PHE A 211 -10.31 1.94 -12.38
CA PHE A 211 -9.70 2.51 -11.19
C PHE A 211 -8.77 3.67 -11.55
N LEU A 212 -8.67 4.66 -10.66
CA LEU A 212 -7.73 5.76 -10.81
C LEU A 212 -6.29 5.27 -10.55
N GLU A 213 -5.55 5.02 -11.62
CA GLU A 213 -4.14 4.61 -11.58
C GLU A 213 -3.36 5.53 -12.55
N ARG A 214 -2.63 6.48 -11.98
CA ARG A 214 -1.95 7.57 -12.69
C ARG A 214 -0.71 8.02 -11.92
N ALA A 215 0.29 8.46 -12.65
CA ALA A 215 1.48 9.11 -12.11
C ALA A 215 1.89 10.30 -13.00
N VAL A 216 2.37 11.36 -12.37
CA VAL A 216 3.06 12.47 -13.07
C VAL A 216 4.52 12.07 -13.20
N HIS A 217 5.08 12.14 -14.41
CA HIS A 217 6.45 11.70 -14.71
C HIS A 217 7.22 12.78 -15.46
N TYR A 218 8.47 13.00 -15.04
CA TYR A 218 9.45 13.85 -15.68
C TYR A 218 10.82 13.18 -15.52
N ASP A 219 11.58 13.08 -16.61
CA ASP A 219 12.91 12.48 -16.64
C ASP A 219 13.99 13.58 -16.74
N GLY A 220 15.25 13.24 -16.45
CA GLY A 220 16.39 14.15 -16.63
C GLY A 220 16.38 15.39 -15.72
N LEU A 221 15.82 15.27 -14.51
CA LEU A 221 15.79 16.35 -13.53
C LEU A 221 17.17 16.55 -12.88
N SER A 222 17.52 17.81 -12.54
CA SER A 222 18.68 18.07 -11.68
C SER A 222 18.39 17.68 -10.23
N ASP A 223 19.44 17.38 -9.46
CA ASP A 223 19.33 16.99 -8.04
C ASP A 223 18.48 17.99 -7.23
N GLY A 224 18.78 19.29 -7.36
CA GLY A 224 18.06 20.33 -6.63
C GLY A 224 16.57 20.42 -7.01
N LEU A 225 16.23 20.20 -8.27
CA LEU A 225 14.83 20.17 -8.70
C LEU A 225 14.13 18.89 -8.23
N ALA A 226 14.79 17.74 -8.31
CA ALA A 226 14.26 16.46 -7.84
C ALA A 226 13.98 16.50 -6.32
N GLU A 227 14.89 17.06 -5.52
CA GLU A 227 14.69 17.31 -4.09
C GLU A 227 13.51 18.25 -3.82
N SER A 228 13.43 19.37 -4.53
CA SER A 228 12.33 20.32 -4.38
C SER A 228 10.97 19.70 -4.73
N LEU A 229 10.91 18.91 -5.81
CA LEU A 229 9.69 18.23 -6.23
C LEU A 229 9.32 17.11 -5.26
N GLU A 230 10.28 16.36 -4.73
CA GLU A 230 10.01 15.35 -3.69
C GLU A 230 9.39 16.01 -2.46
N LYS A 231 10.01 17.07 -1.94
CA LYS A 231 9.51 17.81 -0.77
C LYS A 231 8.09 18.33 -1.02
N ARG A 232 7.85 18.98 -2.16
CA ARG A 232 6.52 19.51 -2.49
C ARG A 232 5.49 18.41 -2.67
N SER A 233 5.86 17.30 -3.28
CA SER A 233 4.98 16.14 -3.46
C SER A 233 4.58 15.54 -2.12
N ARG A 234 5.48 15.49 -1.14
CA ARG A 234 5.17 15.02 0.22
C ARG A 234 4.11 15.89 0.89
N GLU A 235 4.24 17.22 0.80
CA GLU A 235 3.25 18.15 1.35
C GLU A 235 1.85 17.92 0.73
N ILE A 236 1.78 17.79 -0.60
CA ILE A 236 0.53 17.54 -1.33
C ILE A 236 -0.07 16.18 -0.95
N ALA A 237 0.76 15.14 -0.93
CA ALA A 237 0.37 13.77 -0.60
C ALA A 237 -0.21 13.66 0.81
N VAL A 238 0.46 14.23 1.81
CA VAL A 238 0.02 14.20 3.21
C VAL A 238 -1.30 14.95 3.36
N ALA A 239 -1.43 16.15 2.78
CA ALA A 239 -2.66 16.93 2.85
C ALA A 239 -3.85 16.18 2.23
N ALA A 240 -3.67 15.59 1.04
CA ALA A 240 -4.71 14.84 0.35
C ALA A 240 -5.15 13.58 1.14
N LEU A 241 -4.20 12.85 1.73
CA LEU A 241 -4.50 11.67 2.54
C LEU A 241 -5.22 12.05 3.84
N GLN A 242 -4.83 13.14 4.49
CA GLN A 242 -5.50 13.64 5.69
C GLN A 242 -6.94 14.08 5.41
N GLU A 243 -7.14 14.81 4.31
CA GLU A 243 -8.47 15.22 3.84
C GLU A 243 -9.37 14.01 3.57
N ALA A 244 -8.88 13.07 2.76
CA ALA A 244 -9.63 11.87 2.41
C ALA A 244 -9.94 10.99 3.64
N ASN A 245 -9.01 10.88 4.59
CA ASN A 245 -9.23 10.15 5.84
C ASN A 245 -10.33 10.81 6.69
N ARG A 246 -10.33 12.14 6.81
CA ARG A 246 -11.35 12.89 7.55
C ARG A 246 -12.74 12.74 6.94
N GLU A 247 -12.84 12.87 5.61
CA GLU A 247 -14.11 12.67 4.89
C GLU A 247 -14.64 11.24 5.06
N ALA A 248 -13.78 10.25 4.84
CA ALA A 248 -14.15 8.85 5.00
C ALA A 248 -14.56 8.53 6.43
N HIS A 249 -13.84 9.05 7.43
CA HIS A 249 -14.18 8.87 8.83
C HIS A 249 -15.58 9.44 9.16
N ALA A 250 -15.86 10.67 8.72
CA ALA A 250 -17.15 11.31 8.92
C ALA A 250 -18.29 10.54 8.22
N ALA A 251 -18.07 10.09 6.99
CA ALA A 251 -19.04 9.29 6.24
C ALA A 251 -19.31 7.93 6.91
N CYS A 252 -18.27 7.24 7.39
CA CYS A 252 -18.40 5.96 8.07
C CYS A 252 -19.18 6.02 9.39
N ALA A 253 -19.27 7.18 10.05
CA ALA A 253 -20.03 7.32 11.29
C ALA A 253 -21.54 7.06 11.11
N GLN A 254 -22.07 7.24 9.91
CA GLN A 254 -23.48 7.07 9.56
C GLN A 254 -23.73 5.89 8.61
N ASP A 255 -22.66 5.20 8.19
CA ASP A 255 -22.74 4.08 7.25
C ASP A 255 -23.16 2.80 8.00
N PRO A 256 -24.19 2.06 7.53
CA PRO A 256 -24.62 0.80 8.14
C PRO A 256 -23.60 -0.34 7.94
N GLY A 257 -22.52 -0.10 7.18
CA GLY A 257 -21.53 -1.10 6.82
C GLY A 257 -21.91 -1.91 5.59
N GLY A 258 -20.94 -2.68 5.07
CA GLY A 258 -21.14 -3.50 3.88
C GLY A 258 -19.92 -4.35 3.52
N ARG A 259 -19.93 -4.89 2.30
CA ARG A 259 -18.84 -5.75 1.78
C ARG A 259 -17.75 -4.97 1.03
N HIS A 260 -17.91 -3.66 0.89
CA HIS A 260 -16.99 -2.84 0.12
C HIS A 260 -15.82 -2.38 1.00
N ARG A 261 -14.64 -2.40 0.39
CA ARG A 261 -13.42 -1.84 0.96
C ARG A 261 -12.98 -0.69 0.07
N TRP A 262 -12.60 0.42 0.71
CA TRP A 262 -12.04 1.58 0.05
C TRP A 262 -10.59 1.79 0.49
N ILE A 263 -9.76 2.20 -0.46
CA ILE A 263 -8.38 2.62 -0.21
C ILE A 263 -8.02 3.76 -1.15
N MET A 264 -7.39 4.79 -0.59
CA MET A 264 -6.68 5.82 -1.34
C MET A 264 -5.22 5.77 -0.90
N GLY A 265 -4.35 5.34 -1.80
CA GLY A 265 -2.91 5.28 -1.58
C GLY A 265 -2.20 6.26 -2.49
N VAL A 266 -1.10 6.84 -1.99
CA VAL A 266 -0.19 7.66 -2.79
C VAL A 266 1.21 7.14 -2.59
N TYR A 267 2.06 7.27 -3.60
CA TYR A 267 3.47 6.96 -3.50
C TYR A 267 4.26 8.08 -4.17
N ILE A 268 5.45 8.33 -3.62
CA ILE A 268 6.43 9.24 -4.19
C ILE A 268 7.69 8.40 -4.35
N TYR A 269 8.18 8.32 -5.58
CA TYR A 269 9.38 7.56 -5.91
C TYR A 269 10.38 8.49 -6.56
N ARG A 270 11.61 8.46 -6.06
CA ARG A 270 12.76 9.15 -6.62
C ARG A 270 13.89 8.12 -6.69
N ASP A 271 14.58 8.09 -7.82
CA ASP A 271 15.73 7.21 -8.05
C ASP A 271 16.77 7.97 -8.87
N GLU A 272 18.01 7.50 -8.82
CA GLU A 272 19.03 7.96 -9.76
C GLU A 272 18.72 7.33 -11.13
N ASP A 273 18.55 8.18 -12.13
CA ASP A 273 18.20 7.73 -13.47
C ASP A 273 19.44 7.10 -14.14
N ALA A 274 19.58 5.78 -14.03
CA ALA A 274 20.67 5.04 -14.65
C ALA A 274 20.70 5.19 -16.19
N SER A 275 19.64 5.72 -16.81
CA SER A 275 19.56 6.05 -18.23
C SER A 275 20.28 7.36 -18.59
N ALA A 276 20.56 8.23 -17.62
CA ALA A 276 21.10 9.57 -17.85
C ALA A 276 22.60 9.55 -18.21
N GLU A 277 23.34 8.50 -17.84
CA GLU A 277 24.75 8.34 -18.23
C GLU A 277 24.94 8.10 -19.74
N ASP A 278 23.90 7.63 -20.44
CA ASP A 278 23.94 7.34 -21.89
C ASP A 278 23.30 8.44 -22.77
N ALA A 279 22.86 9.56 -22.18
CA ALA A 279 22.30 10.67 -22.95
C ALA A 279 23.44 11.43 -23.69
N PRO A 280 23.41 11.56 -25.03
CA PRO A 280 24.43 12.31 -25.75
C PRO A 280 24.45 13.76 -25.26
N GLN A 281 25.61 14.20 -24.78
CA GLN A 281 25.84 15.59 -24.39
C GLN A 281 25.52 16.48 -25.61
N ILE A 282 24.42 17.23 -25.53
CA ILE A 282 24.12 18.25 -26.53
C ILE A 282 25.14 19.37 -26.33
N GLU A 283 26.20 19.36 -27.14
CA GLU A 283 27.14 20.46 -27.22
C GLU A 283 26.36 21.74 -27.56
N ALA A 284 26.37 22.70 -26.63
CA ALA A 284 25.84 24.03 -26.86
C ALA A 284 26.58 24.62 -28.08
N ARG A 285 25.87 24.70 -29.21
CA ARG A 285 26.37 25.38 -30.40
C ARG A 285 26.53 26.86 -30.07
N GLY A 286 27.76 27.24 -29.74
CA GLY A 286 28.14 28.62 -29.49
C GLY A 286 27.80 29.48 -30.69
N ASP A 287 26.97 30.49 -30.43
CA ASP A 287 26.67 31.58 -31.35
C ASP A 287 27.97 32.31 -31.67
N LYS A 288 28.51 32.14 -32.87
CA LYS A 288 29.59 32.99 -33.38
C LYS A 288 28.96 34.13 -34.15
N ALA A 289 29.05 35.31 -33.55
CA ALA A 289 28.78 36.59 -34.15
C ALA A 289 29.46 36.76 -35.53
N SER A 290 28.70 37.32 -36.47
CA SER A 290 29.19 38.18 -37.56
C SER A 290 28.08 39.15 -37.94
#